data_AF-A0A536NIT0-F1
#
_entry.id   AF-A0A536NIT0-F1
#
_cell.length_a   1.000
_cell.length_b   1.000
_cell.length_c   1.000
_cell.angle_alpha   90.00
_cell.angle_beta   90.00
_cell.angle_gamma   90.00
#
_symmetry.space_group_name_H-M   'P 1'
#
loop_
_entity.id
_entity.type
_entity.pdbx_description
1 polymer ?
#
loop_
_entity_poly.entity_id
_entity_poly.type
_entity_poly.pdbx_seq_one_letter_code
_entity_poly.pdbx_strand_id
1 'polypeptide(L)'
;MSTELLNEFTFFVLAVFVGIEVISKVPTILHTPLMSGTNAIHGIILVGAIVIAAGASSPVSIALGLVAVILATTNVVGGFVVTDRMLEMFKGRQAPRNQ
;
A
#
# COMPACT_ATOMS: atom_id res chain seq x y z
N MET A 1 13.13 19.14 -21.56
CA MET A 1 12.17 18.37 -20.75
C MET A 1 10.88 19.15 -20.65
N SER A 2 9.71 18.50 -20.75
CA SER A 2 8.43 19.16 -20.47
C SER A 2 8.35 19.54 -18.99
N THR A 3 7.62 20.60 -18.66
CA THR A 3 7.42 21.05 -17.27
C THR A 3 6.74 19.99 -16.41
N GLU A 4 5.82 19.20 -16.98
CA GLU A 4 5.18 18.06 -16.33
C GLU A 4 6.19 17.00 -15.89
N LEU A 5 7.08 16.56 -16.80
CA LEU A 5 8.10 15.57 -16.48
C LEU A 5 9.06 16.08 -15.40
N LEU A 6 9.42 17.36 -15.44
CA LEU A 6 10.23 17.98 -14.39
C LEU A 6 9.51 17.96 -13.03
N ASN A 7 8.20 18.23 -13.01
CA ASN A 7 7.40 18.21 -11.79
C ASN A 7 7.26 16.78 -11.23
N GLU A 8 6.90 15.81 -12.06
CA GLU A 8 6.80 14.40 -11.68
C GLU A 8 8.12 13.86 -11.14
N PHE A 9 9.22 14.18 -11.81
CA PHE A 9 10.56 13.79 -11.36
C PHE A 9 10.93 14.47 -10.03
N THR A 10 10.59 15.75 -9.86
CA THR A 10 10.78 16.46 -8.59
C THR A 10 10.00 15.80 -7.46
N PHE A 11 8.71 15.48 -7.68
CA PHE A 11 7.89 14.78 -6.70
C PHE A 11 8.42 13.39 -6.39
N PHE A 12 8.86 12.65 -7.39
CA PHE A 12 9.47 11.33 -7.22
C PHE A 12 10.70 11.40 -6.33
N VAL A 13 11.65 12.28 -6.63
CA VAL A 13 12.89 12.44 -5.86
C VAL A 13 12.58 12.87 -4.43
N LEU A 14 11.71 13.87 -4.22
CA LEU A 14 11.33 14.33 -2.89
C LEU A 14 10.61 13.23 -2.08
N ALA A 15 9.72 12.45 -2.71
CA ALA A 15 9.04 11.33 -2.06
C ALA A 15 10.01 10.24 -1.61
N VAL A 16 11.06 9.95 -2.40
CA VAL A 16 12.12 9.00 -2.02
C VAL A 16 12.87 9.50 -0.78
N PHE A 17 13.27 10.78 -0.75
CA PHE A 17 13.92 11.37 0.43
C PHE A 17 13.04 11.28 1.67
N VAL A 18 11.75 11.62 1.55
CA VAL A 18 10.77 11.50 2.64
C VAL A 18 10.66 10.04 3.11
N GLY A 19 10.60 9.08 2.19
CA GLY A 19 10.53 7.66 2.52
C GLY A 19 11.73 7.18 3.34
N ILE A 20 12.94 7.55 2.94
CA ILE A 20 14.19 7.22 3.66
C ILE A 20 14.15 7.83 5.07
N GLU A 21 13.81 9.11 5.17
CA GLU A 21 13.84 9.87 6.42
C GLU A 21 12.80 9.39 7.44
N VAL A 22 11.64 8.92 6.97
CA VAL A 22 10.58 8.36 7.81
C VAL A 22 10.93 6.95 8.28
N ILE A 23 11.36 6.06 7.37
CA ILE A 23 11.68 4.66 7.72
C ILE A 23 12.87 4.58 8.68
N SER A 24 13.87 5.47 8.52
CA SER A 24 15.06 5.50 9.39
C SER A 24 14.76 5.78 10.87
N LYS A 25 13.56 6.27 11.20
CA LYS A 25 13.14 6.58 12.58
C LYS A 25 12.18 5.56 13.18
N VAL A 26 11.87 4.47 12.48
CA VAL A 26 10.96 3.44 12.99
C VAL A 26 11.71 2.54 13.98
N PRO A 27 11.20 2.32 15.21
CA PRO A 27 11.84 1.42 16.18
C PRO A 27 11.81 -0.03 15.69
N THR A 28 12.81 -0.82 16.10
CA THR A 28 13.02 -2.19 15.60
C THR A 28 11.83 -3.13 15.83
N ILE A 29 11.09 -2.92 16.91
CA ILE A 29 9.87 -3.70 17.24
C ILE A 29 8.76 -3.54 16.19
N LEU A 30 8.78 -2.44 15.42
CA LEU A 30 7.79 -2.15 14.39
C LEU A 30 8.25 -2.53 12.98
N HIS A 31 9.44 -3.08 12.74
CA HIS A 31 9.87 -3.42 11.37
C HIS A 31 8.96 -4.44 10.68
N THR A 32 8.46 -5.44 11.41
CA THR A 32 7.56 -6.45 10.84
C THR A 32 6.16 -5.89 10.56
N PRO A 33 5.50 -5.18 11.49
CA PRO A 33 4.28 -4.42 11.18
C PRO A 33 4.48 -3.40 10.05
N LEU A 34 5.63 -2.72 10.01
CA LEU A 34 5.97 -1.76 8.96
C LEU A 34 6.07 -2.45 7.60
N MET A 35 6.74 -3.61 7.52
CA MET A 35 6.83 -4.41 6.30
C MET A 35 5.45 -4.81 5.79
N SER A 36 4.55 -5.22 6.67
CA SER A 36 3.15 -5.51 6.30
C SER A 36 2.40 -4.24 5.88
N GLY A 37 2.60 -3.13 6.58
CA GLY A 37 1.94 -1.85 6.28
C GLY A 37 2.36 -1.28 4.94
N THR A 38 3.66 -1.31 4.60
CA THR A 38 4.13 -0.90 3.26
C THR A 38 3.64 -1.85 2.18
N ASN A 39 3.42 -3.14 2.50
CA ASN A 39 2.75 -4.08 1.61
C ASN A 39 1.29 -3.70 1.32
N ALA A 40 0.57 -3.14 2.28
CA ALA A 40 -0.79 -2.63 2.07
C ALA A 40 -0.82 -1.33 1.25
N ILE A 41 0.15 -0.43 1.48
CA ILE A 41 0.22 0.88 0.82
C ILE A 41 0.54 0.76 -0.67
N HIS A 42 1.47 -0.13 -1.07
CA HIS A 42 1.75 -0.33 -2.50
C HIS A 42 0.59 -0.95 -3.27
N GLY A 43 -0.44 -1.45 -2.57
CA GLY A 43 -1.72 -1.83 -3.12
C GLY A 43 -2.46 -0.72 -3.89
N ILE A 44 -1.96 0.53 -3.88
CA ILE A 44 -2.37 1.62 -4.79
C ILE A 44 -2.37 1.21 -6.28
N ILE A 45 -1.65 0.14 -6.65
CA ILE A 45 -1.77 -0.51 -7.97
C ILE A 45 -3.22 -0.81 -8.39
N LEU A 46 -4.16 -0.93 -7.44
CA LEU A 46 -5.59 -1.06 -7.71
C LEU A 46 -6.15 0.09 -8.56
N VAL A 47 -5.70 1.33 -8.32
CA VAL A 47 -6.12 2.49 -9.11
C VAL A 47 -5.70 2.31 -10.57
N GLY A 48 -4.46 1.90 -10.80
CA GLY A 48 -3.96 1.59 -12.15
C GLY A 48 -4.72 0.45 -12.82
N ALA A 49 -5.01 -0.62 -12.07
CA ALA A 49 -5.77 -1.76 -12.56
C ALA A 49 -7.20 -1.36 -12.99
N ILE A 50 -7.87 -0.49 -12.22
CA ILE A 50 -9.20 0.04 -12.56
C ILE A 50 -9.13 0.89 -13.83
N VAL A 51 -8.14 1.78 -13.96
CA VAL A 51 -7.96 2.62 -15.16
C VAL A 51 -7.74 1.76 -16.40
N ILE A 52 -6.90 0.71 -16.31
CA ILE A 52 -6.65 -0.22 -17.41
C ILE A 52 -7.92 -1.00 -17.75
N ALA A 53 -8.63 -1.52 -16.75
CA ALA A 53 -9.87 -2.27 -16.95
C ALA A 53 -10.96 -1.40 -17.58
N ALA A 54 -11.05 -0.12 -17.22
CA ALA A 54 -12.01 0.82 -17.79
C ALA A 54 -11.75 1.10 -19.29
N GLY A 55 -10.50 1.01 -19.75
CA GLY A 55 -10.13 1.16 -21.16
C GLY A 55 -10.15 -0.14 -21.98
N ALA A 56 -10.49 -1.28 -21.37
CA ALA A 56 -10.40 -2.58 -22.02
C ALA A 56 -11.54 -2.81 -23.03
N SER A 57 -11.20 -3.19 -24.26
CA SER A 57 -12.15 -3.39 -25.37
C SER A 57 -12.04 -4.75 -26.05
N SER A 58 -10.89 -5.42 -25.98
CA SER A 58 -10.73 -6.78 -26.49
C SER A 58 -11.01 -7.81 -25.38
N PRO A 59 -11.53 -9.01 -25.71
CA PRO A 59 -11.77 -10.07 -24.73
C PRO A 59 -10.54 -10.40 -23.86
N VAL A 60 -9.33 -10.35 -24.45
CA VAL A 60 -8.07 -10.57 -23.73
C VAL A 60 -7.80 -9.43 -22.75
N SER A 61 -7.94 -8.17 -23.17
CA SER A 61 -7.72 -7.02 -22.28
C SER A 61 -8.72 -6.96 -21.12
N ILE A 62 -9.96 -7.38 -21.37
CA ILE A 62 -11.01 -7.46 -20.33
C ILE A 62 -10.66 -8.53 -19.31
N ALA A 63 -10.25 -9.73 -19.77
CA ALA A 63 -9.85 -10.81 -18.89
C ALA A 63 -8.63 -10.42 -18.03
N LEU A 64 -7.62 -9.80 -18.63
CA LEU A 64 -6.43 -9.32 -17.91
C LEU A 64 -6.76 -8.19 -16.93
N GLY A 65 -7.62 -7.25 -17.31
CA GLY A 65 -8.10 -6.18 -16.43
C GLY A 65 -8.85 -6.73 -15.22
N LEU A 66 -9.72 -7.73 -15.42
CA LEU A 66 -10.43 -8.41 -14.34
C LEU A 66 -9.46 -9.09 -13.36
N VAL A 67 -8.49 -9.86 -13.88
CA VAL A 67 -7.47 -10.53 -13.06
C VAL A 67 -6.62 -9.50 -12.30
N ALA A 68 -6.21 -8.41 -12.96
CA ALA A 68 -5.43 -7.34 -12.34
C ALA A 68 -6.18 -6.69 -11.16
N VAL A 69 -7.48 -6.39 -11.33
CA VAL A 69 -8.31 -5.82 -10.27
C VAL A 69 -8.47 -6.79 -9.10
N ILE A 70 -8.69 -8.09 -9.35
CA ILE A 70 -8.80 -9.11 -8.30
C ILE A 70 -7.50 -9.21 -7.49
N LEU A 71 -6.36 -9.29 -8.18
CA LEU A 71 -5.06 -9.40 -7.52
C LEU A 71 -4.72 -8.13 -6.72
N ALA A 72 -4.96 -6.96 -7.29
CA ALA A 72 -4.72 -5.69 -6.62
C ALA A 72 -5.63 -5.50 -5.39
N THR A 73 -6.90 -5.87 -5.49
CA THR A 73 -7.86 -5.84 -4.37
C THR A 73 -7.42 -6.79 -3.26
N THR A 74 -7.00 -8.01 -3.61
CA THR A 74 -6.52 -9.00 -2.65
C THR A 74 -5.26 -8.50 -1.92
N ASN A 75 -4.34 -7.85 -2.63
CA ASN A 75 -3.15 -7.25 -2.03
C ASN A 75 -3.48 -6.14 -1.03
N VAL A 76 -4.34 -5.17 -1.42
CA VAL A 76 -4.79 -4.08 -0.52
C VAL A 76 -5.48 -4.66 0.71
N VAL A 77 -6.52 -5.46 0.52
CA VAL A 77 -7.36 -5.97 1.62
C VAL A 77 -6.55 -6.87 2.54
N GLY A 78 -5.80 -7.83 1.96
CA GLY A 78 -4.94 -8.72 2.74
C GLY A 78 -3.85 -7.96 3.50
N GLY A 79 -3.21 -6.97 2.86
CA GLY A 79 -2.21 -6.12 3.49
C GLY A 79 -2.77 -5.37 4.70
N PHE A 80 -3.94 -4.72 4.58
CA PHE A 80 -4.54 -3.98 5.69
C PHE A 80 -5.01 -4.91 6.83
N VAL A 81 -5.63 -6.05 6.51
CA VAL A 81 -6.08 -7.02 7.53
C VAL A 81 -4.92 -7.60 8.34
N VAL A 82 -3.82 -7.98 7.66
CA VAL A 82 -2.63 -8.52 8.34
C VAL A 82 -1.95 -7.44 9.19
N THR A 83 -1.83 -6.23 8.65
CA THR A 83 -1.22 -5.10 9.37
C THR A 83 -2.00 -4.75 10.63
N ASP A 84 -3.34 -4.70 10.55
CA ASP A 84 -4.19 -4.42 11.70
C ASP A 84 -3.98 -5.46 12.81
N ARG A 85 -4.03 -6.76 12.47
CA ARG A 85 -3.72 -7.84 13.41
C ARG A 85 -2.33 -7.75 14.03
N MET A 86 -1.33 -7.31 13.27
CA MET A 86 0.00 -7.10 13.81
C MET A 86 0.05 -5.94 14.81
N LEU A 87 -0.66 -4.84 14.52
CA LEU A 87 -0.72 -3.66 15.38
C LEU A 87 -1.56 -3.90 16.64
N GLU A 88 -2.54 -4.81 16.61
CA GLU A 88 -3.30 -5.22 17.79
C GLU A 88 -2.43 -5.77 18.93
N MET A 89 -1.30 -6.39 18.60
CA MET A 89 -0.34 -6.91 19.59
C MET A 89 0.31 -5.82 20.44
N PHE A 90 0.23 -4.55 20.01
CA PHE A 90 0.74 -3.38 20.73
C PHE A 90 -0.33 -2.69 21.58
N LYS A 91 -1.61 -3.09 21.46
CA LYS A 91 -2.67 -2.59 22.33
C LYS A 91 -2.43 -3.20 23.73
N GLY A 92 -2.18 -2.34 24.73
CA GLY A 92 -1.95 -2.78 26.09
C GLY A 92 -3.07 -3.69 26.59
N ARG A 93 -2.72 -4.74 27.34
CA ARG A 93 -3.69 -5.67 27.95
C ARG A 93 -4.65 -4.85 28.80
N GLN A 94 -5.93 -4.80 28.43
CA GLN A 94 -6.95 -4.19 29.28
C GLN A 94 -6.91 -4.91 30.63
N ALA A 95 -6.57 -4.18 31.70
CA ALA A 95 -6.61 -4.73 33.05
C ALA A 95 -8.02 -5.26 33.30
N PRO A 96 -8.19 -6.46 33.91
CA PRO A 96 -9.51 -6.96 34.24
C PRO A 96 -10.21 -5.91 35.11
N ARG A 97 -11.37 -5.45 34.66
CA ARG A 97 -12.22 -4.54 35.43
C ARG A 97 -12.73 -5.35 36.62
N ASN A 98 -12.03 -5.26 37.75
CA ASN A 98 -12.50 -5.83 39.02
C ASN A 98 -13.86 -5.18 39.33
N GLN A 99 -14.91 -6.00 39.26
CA GLN A 99 -16.22 -5.70 39.85
C GLN A 99 -16.14 -5.99 41.35
#